data_AF-A0A852JBI3-F1
#
_entry.id   AF-A0A852JBI3-F1
#
_cell.length_a   1.000
_cell.length_b   1.000
_cell.length_c   1.000
_cell.angle_alpha   90.00
_cell.angle_beta   90.00
_cell.angle_gamma   90.00
#
_symmetry.space_group_name_H-M   'P 1'
#
loop_
_entity.id
_entity.type
_entity.pdbx_description
1 polymer ?
#
loop_
_entity_poly.entity_id
_entity_poly.type
_entity_poly.pdbx_seq_one_letter_code
_entity_poly.pdbx_strand_id
1 'polypeptide(L)' 'LFKRISEQFTAMFRRKAFLHWYTGEGMDEMEFTEAESNMNDLVSEYQQYQDATADEQGEFEEEGEED' A
#
# COMPACT_ATOMS: atom_id res chain seq x y z
N LEU A 1 5.94 3.83 4.75
CA LEU A 1 5.95 2.76 5.77
C LEU A 1 5.19 1.52 5.31
N PHE A 2 3.90 1.66 4.96
CA PHE A 2 3.05 0.55 4.53
C PHE A 2 3.58 -0.21 3.30
N LYS A 3 4.10 0.48 2.27
CA LYS A 3 4.77 -0.16 1.12
C LYS A 3 5.86 -1.18 1.53
N ARG A 4 6.73 -0.81 2.49
CA ARG A 4 7.79 -1.69 3.00
C ARG A 4 7.25 -2.92 3.72
N ILE A 5 6.18 -2.76 4.50
CA ILE A 5 5.54 -3.87 5.22
C ILE A 5 4.86 -4.81 4.21
N SER A 6 4.15 -4.24 3.22
CA SER A 6 3.52 -5.00 2.14
C SER A 6 4.56 -5.85 1.38
N GLU A 7 5.68 -5.27 0.96
CA GLU A 7 6.76 -6.01 0.28
C GLU A 7 7.31 -7.19 1.10
N GLN A 8 7.55 -6.99 2.40
CA GLN A 8 8.01 -8.04 3.30
C GLN A 8 6.95 -9.13 3.48
N PHE A 9 5.69 -8.74 3.66
CA PHE A 9 4.56 -9.65 3.75
C PHE A 9 4.43 -10.49 2.48
N THR A 10 4.37 -9.86 1.30
CA THR A 10 4.27 -10.55 0.01
C THR A 10 5.41 -11.57 -0.17
N ALA A 11 6.65 -11.19 0.19
CA ALA A 11 7.81 -12.07 0.07
C ALA A 11 7.72 -13.31 0.98
N MET A 12 7.14 -13.18 2.17
CA MET A 12 6.92 -14.27 3.12
C MET A 12 5.72 -15.14 2.72
N PHE A 13 4.60 -14.50 2.37
CA PHE A 13 3.35 -15.15 1.98
C PHE A 13 3.52 -16.01 0.73
N ARG A 14 4.23 -15.51 -0.30
CA ARG A 14 4.57 -16.28 -1.51
C ARG A 14 5.36 -17.56 -1.23
N ARG A 15 6.16 -17.57 -0.16
CA ARG A 15 6.94 -18.75 0.27
C ARG A 15 6.20 -19.63 1.26
N LYS A 16 4.95 -19.27 1.58
CA LYS A 16 4.15 -19.84 2.65
C LYS A 16 4.89 -19.91 4.00
N ALA A 17 5.76 -18.93 4.26
CA ALA A 17 6.58 -18.92 5.47
C ALA A 17 5.71 -18.68 6.71
N PHE A 18 5.78 -19.58 7.68
CA PHE A 18 5.07 -19.52 8.97
C PHE A 18 3.53 -19.47 8.91
N LEU A 19 2.92 -19.68 7.73
CA LEU A 19 1.46 -19.64 7.53
C LEU A 19 0.69 -20.58 8.45
N HIS A 20 1.24 -21.77 8.70
CA HIS A 20 0.63 -22.81 9.53
C HIS A 20 0.34 -22.38 10.98
N TRP A 21 1.06 -21.37 11.51
CA TRP A 21 0.78 -20.82 12.85
C TRP A 21 -0.54 -20.07 12.90
N TYR A 22 -1.01 -19.54 11.78
CA TYR A 22 -2.26 -18.81 11.69
C TYR A 22 -3.39 -19.71 11.21
N THR A 23 -3.13 -20.54 10.20
CA THR A 23 -4.16 -21.49 9.72
C THR A 23 -4.44 -22.61 10.71
N GLY A 24 -3.47 -22.96 11.56
CA GLY A 24 -3.67 -23.88 12.70
C GLY A 24 -4.63 -23.35 13.75
N GLU A 25 -4.79 -22.03 13.87
CA GLU A 25 -5.75 -21.37 14.76
C GLU A 25 -7.12 -21.14 14.08
N GLY A 26 -7.30 -21.63 12.85
CA GLY A 26 -8.58 -21.59 12.13
C GLY A 26 -8.72 -20.46 11.10
N MET A 27 -7.65 -19.69 10.85
CA MET A 27 -7.63 -18.66 9.81
C MET A 27 -7.59 -19.29 8.40
N ASP A 28 -8.32 -18.74 7.43
CA ASP A 28 -8.25 -19.18 6.03
C ASP A 28 -7.04 -18.53 5.31
N GLU A 29 -6.39 -19.25 4.40
CA GLU A 29 -5.34 -18.66 3.54
C GLU A 29 -5.90 -17.49 2.69
N MET A 30 -7.19 -17.50 2.35
CA MET A 30 -7.83 -16.40 1.61
C MET A 30 -7.83 -15.10 2.41
N GLU A 31 -7.95 -15.15 3.74
CA GLU A 31 -7.94 -13.96 4.60
C GLU A 31 -6.61 -13.19 4.53
N PHE A 32 -5.49 -13.89 4.25
CA PHE A 32 -4.20 -13.25 3.99
C PHE A 32 -4.19 -12.45 2.69
N THR A 33 -4.84 -12.98 1.65
CA THR A 33 -4.94 -12.32 0.35
C THR A 33 -5.84 -11.08 0.45
N GLU A 34 -6.93 -11.19 1.22
CA GLU A 34 -7.81 -10.05 1.52
C GLU A 34 -7.07 -8.96 2.30
N ALA A 35 -6.31 -9.33 3.34
CA ALA A 35 -5.50 -8.37 4.10
C ALA A 35 -4.42 -7.69 3.24
N GLU A 36 -3.80 -8.41 2.31
CA GLU A 36 -2.84 -7.84 1.35
C GLU A 36 -3.51 -6.83 0.42
N SER A 37 -4.69 -7.16 -0.12
CA SER A 37 -5.49 -6.25 -0.94
C SER A 37 -5.83 -4.98 -0.19
N ASN A 38 -6.40 -5.10 1.01
CA ASN A 38 -6.78 -3.96 1.84
C ASN A 38 -5.59 -3.02 2.13
N MET A 39 -4.40 -3.58 2.35
CA MET A 39 -3.19 -2.78 2.56
C MET A 39 -2.77 -2.04 1.28
N ASN A 40 -2.88 -2.68 0.12
CA ASN A 40 -2.54 -2.06 -1.16
C ASN A 40 -3.54 -0.96 -1.54
N ASP A 41 -4.82 -1.15 -1.23
CA ASP A 41 -5.86 -0.15 -1.43
C ASP A 41 -5.57 1.09 -0.58
N LEU A 42 -5.26 0.92 0.71
CA LEU A 42 -4.85 2.02 1.60
C LEU A 42 -3.63 2.78 1.06
N VAL A 43 -2.61 2.07 0.58
CA VAL A 43 -1.43 2.70 -0.01
C VAL A 43 -1.80 3.50 -1.26
N SER A 44 -2.72 2.98 -2.07
CA SER A 44 -3.18 3.63 -3.31
C SER A 44 -3.97 4.89 -3.01
N GLU A 45 -4.85 4.87 -2.00
CA GLU A 45 -5.59 6.06 -1.55
C GLU A 45 -4.65 7.18 -1.10
N TYR A 46 -3.63 6.87 -0.29
CA TYR A 46 -2.64 7.87 0.11
C TYR A 46 -1.86 8.44 -1.07
N GLN A 47 -1.51 7.60 -2.04
CA GLN A 47 -0.82 8.05 -3.25
C GLN A 47 -1.71 8.98 -4.07
N GLN A 48 -2.99 8.62 -4.24
CA GLN A 48 -3.95 9.43 -4.97
C GLN A 48 -4.10 10.84 -4.36
N TYR A 49 -4.22 10.95 -3.04
CA TYR A 49 -4.29 12.27 -2.38
C TYR A 49 -3.00 13.07 -2.53
N GLN A 50 -1.85 12.41 -2.42
CA GLN A 50 -0.55 13.07 -2.61
C GLN A 50 -0.43 13.64 -4.03
N ASP A 51 -0.77 12.84 -5.04
CA ASP A 51 -0.64 13.24 -6.44
C ASP A 51 -1.66 14.35 -6.78
N ALA A 52 -2.88 14.27 -6.27
CA ALA A 52 -3.90 15.31 -6.44
C ALA A 52 -3.46 16.68 -5.86
N THR A 53 -2.76 16.70 -4.73
CA THR A 53 -2.22 17.94 -4.15
C THR A 53 -0.97 18.46 -4.87
N ALA A 54 -0.21 17.56 -5.51
CA ALA A 54 0.98 17.94 -6.27
C ALA A 54 0.59 18.62 -7.60
N ASP A 55 -0.47 18.17 -8.25
CA ASP A 55 -1.01 18.80 -9.45
C ASP A 55 -1.51 20.23 -9.17
N GLU A 56 -2.15 20.49 -8.02
CA GLU A 56 -2.56 21.85 -7.61
C GLU A 56 -1.38 22.76 -7.21
N GLN A 57 -0.29 22.21 -6.68
CA GLN A 57 0.91 23.00 -6.32
C GLN A 57 1.80 23.31 -7.53
N GLY A 58 1.82 22.45 -8.54
CA GLY A 58 2.56 22.68 -9.79
C GLY A 58 2.05 23.89 -10.59
N GLU A 59 0.75 24.19 -10.53
CA GLU A 59 0.18 25.39 -11.17
C GLU A 59 0.55 26.70 -10.45
N PHE A 60 0.76 26.67 -9.13
CA PHE A 60 1.12 27.87 -8.35
C PHE A 60 2.60 28.27 -8.47
N GLU A 61 3.49 27.34 -8.80
CA GLU A 61 4.91 27.64 -9.03
C GLU A 61 5.17 28.25 -10.43
N GLU A 62 4.30 28.00 -11.42
CA GLU A 62 4.45 28.54 -12.78
C GLU A 62 3.96 30.00 -12.93
N GLU A 63 3.02 30.47 -12.09
CA GLU A 63 2.52 31.86 -12.12
C GLU A 63 3.42 32.89 -11.38
N GLY A 64 4.52 32.45 -10.76
CA GLY A 64 5.42 33.31 -9.99
C GLY A 64 6.65 33.87 -10.74
N GLU A 65 6.86 33.48 -12.00
CA GLU A 65 8.06 33.81 -12.80
C GLU A 65 7.80 34.75 -14.01
N GLU A 66 6.65 35.43 -14.10
CA GLU A 66 6.44 36.50 -15.09
C GLU A 66 6.58 37.91 -14.46
N ASP A 67 7.69 38.56 -14.81
CA ASP A 67 8.13 39.98 -14.62
C ASP A 67 7.16 41.03 -14.02
#